data_AF-A0A536RZ04-F1
#
_entry.id   AF-A0A536RZ04-F1
#
_cell.length_a   1.000
_cell.length_b   1.000
_cell.length_c   1.000
_cell.angle_alpha   90.00
_cell.angle_beta   90.00
_cell.angle_gamma   90.00
#
_symmetry.space_group_name_H-M   'P 1'
#
loop_
_entity.id
_entity.type
_entity.pdbx_description
1 polymer ?
#
loop_
_entity_poly.entity_id
_entity_poly.type
_entity_poly.pdbx_seq_one_letter_code
_entity_poly.pdbx_strand_id
1 'polypeptide(L)' 'MFNLTAFADLIQQPVAHDKKNSIWYFGPAGWEWKSRLTSRHAPDFTLPDLAGRSHSLSELQGKKVFLLFWASW' A
#
# COMPACT_ATOMS: atom_id res chain seq x y z
N MET A 1 -9.33 -4.07 -31.11
CA MET A 1 -8.30 -3.30 -30.38
C MET A 1 -8.67 -3.33 -28.89
N PHE A 2 -7.74 -3.67 -28.00
CA PHE A 2 -8.00 -3.87 -26.56
C PHE A 2 -7.83 -2.55 -25.79
N ASN A 3 -8.75 -2.21 -24.89
CA ASN A 3 -8.67 -1.01 -24.05
C ASN A 3 -8.22 -1.39 -22.62
N LEU A 4 -6.97 -1.09 -22.30
CA LEU A 4 -6.35 -1.47 -21.03
C LEU A 4 -6.92 -0.70 -19.83
N THR A 5 -7.29 0.58 -20.01
CA THR A 5 -7.84 1.40 -18.92
C THR A 5 -9.25 0.93 -18.55
N ALA A 6 -10.09 0.64 -19.55
CA ALA A 6 -11.43 0.09 -19.31
C ALA A 6 -11.38 -1.28 -18.62
N PHE A 7 -10.38 -2.11 -18.96
CA PHE A 7 -10.16 -3.37 -18.24
C PHE A 7 -9.71 -3.12 -16.79
N ALA A 8 -8.79 -2.20 -16.55
CA ALA A 8 -8.33 -1.85 -15.21
C ALA A 8 -9.47 -1.33 -14.31
N ASP A 9 -10.38 -0.52 -14.87
CA ASP A 9 -11.59 -0.05 -14.17
C ASP A 9 -12.50 -1.22 -13.79
N LEU A 10 -12.73 -2.15 -14.72
CA LEU A 10 -13.55 -3.35 -14.49
C LEU A 10 -13.04 -4.18 -13.31
N ILE A 11 -11.72 -4.36 -13.23
CA ILE A 11 -11.09 -5.12 -12.15
C ILE A 11 -10.72 -4.28 -10.93
N GLN A 12 -11.09 -2.98 -10.91
CA GLN A 12 -10.80 -2.04 -9.83
C GLN A 12 -9.31 -1.96 -9.46
N GLN A 13 -8.48 -2.00 -10.49
CA GLN A 13 -7.03 -1.85 -10.41
C GLN A 13 -6.68 -0.35 -10.41
N PRO A 14 -5.80 0.11 -9.50
CA PRO A 14 -5.34 1.49 -9.52
C PRO A 14 -4.47 1.73 -10.75
N VAL A 15 -4.69 2.85 -11.43
CA VAL A 15 -3.94 3.26 -12.63
C VAL A 15 -3.35 4.63 -12.41
N ALA A 16 -2.06 4.79 -12.75
CA ALA A 16 -1.40 6.08 -12.84
C ALA A 16 -0.88 6.29 -14.27
N HIS A 17 -1.08 7.49 -14.79
CA HIS A 17 -0.62 7.86 -16.13
C HIS A 17 0.10 9.20 -16.07
N ASP A 18 1.38 9.19 -16.42
CA ASP A 18 2.14 10.40 -16.69
C ASP A 18 2.04 10.75 -18.18
N LYS A 19 1.18 11.73 -18.49
CA LYS A 19 0.94 12.20 -19.85
C LYS A 19 2.19 12.79 -20.52
N LYS A 20 3.10 13.40 -19.75
CA LYS A 20 4.28 14.10 -20.31
C LYS A 20 5.30 13.08 -20.82
N ASN A 21 5.50 12.02 -20.05
CA ASN A 21 6.48 10.97 -20.38
C ASN A 21 5.86 9.76 -21.08
N SER A 22 4.53 9.76 -21.30
CA SER A 22 3.76 8.62 -21.85
C SER A 22 3.93 7.32 -21.05
N ILE A 23 4.08 7.44 -19.73
CA ILE A 23 4.31 6.30 -18.83
C ILE A 23 3.00 5.89 -18.17
N TRP A 24 2.71 4.59 -18.20
CA TRP A 24 1.57 3.98 -17.52
C TRP A 24 2.03 3.03 -16.43
N TYR A 25 1.37 3.09 -15.29
CA TYR A 25 1.49 2.11 -14.22
C TYR A 25 0.11 1.53 -13.92
N PHE A 26 0.02 0.20 -13.94
CA PHE A 26 -1.15 -0.57 -13.54
C PHE A 26 -0.78 -1.34 -12.28
N GLY A 27 -1.41 -1.00 -11.16
CA GLY A 27 -1.10 -1.60 -9.87
C GLY A 27 -1.65 -3.02 -9.71
N PRO A 28 -1.64 -3.60 -8.51
CA PRO A 28 -2.27 -4.89 -8.27
C PRO A 28 -3.77 -4.82 -8.50
N ALA A 29 -4.38 -5.93 -8.87
CA ALA A 29 -5.80 -5.97 -9.15
C ALA A 29 -6.68 -5.72 -7.91
N GLY A 30 -7.93 -5.33 -8.15
CA GLY A 30 -8.88 -4.90 -7.13
C GLY A 30 -9.02 -5.85 -5.94
N TRP A 31 -9.12 -7.13 -6.21
CA TRP A 31 -9.33 -8.16 -5.20
C TRP A 31 -8.14 -8.33 -4.25
N GLU A 32 -6.91 -8.03 -4.67
CA GLU A 32 -5.73 -8.21 -3.81
C GLU A 32 -5.70 -7.21 -2.66
N TRP A 33 -5.86 -5.92 -2.97
CA TRP A 33 -5.85 -4.88 -1.93
C TRP A 33 -7.14 -4.93 -1.09
N LYS A 34 -8.28 -5.27 -1.72
CA LYS A 34 -9.54 -5.49 -0.99
C LYS A 34 -9.41 -6.62 0.01
N SER A 35 -8.84 -7.76 -0.39
CA SER A 35 -8.59 -8.90 0.50
C SER A 35 -7.75 -8.47 1.71
N ARG A 36 -6.65 -7.74 1.47
CA ARG A 36 -5.77 -7.21 2.54
C ARG A 36 -6.54 -6.30 3.50
N LEU A 37 -7.34 -5.35 3.01
CA LEU A 37 -8.15 -4.48 3.87
C LEU A 37 -9.23 -5.25 4.64
N THR A 38 -9.90 -6.22 4.00
CA THR A 38 -10.96 -7.01 4.65
C THR A 38 -10.43 -7.94 5.74
N SER A 39 -9.16 -8.36 5.64
CA SER A 39 -8.50 -9.21 6.65
C SER A 39 -8.47 -8.56 8.03
N ARG A 40 -8.51 -7.22 8.10
CA ARG A 40 -8.35 -6.41 9.33
C ARG A 40 -7.05 -6.70 10.11
N HIS A 41 -6.11 -7.40 9.49
CA HIS A 41 -4.80 -7.66 10.05
C HIS A 41 -3.84 -6.58 9.57
N ALA A 42 -3.22 -5.84 10.48
CA ALA A 42 -2.17 -4.90 10.12
C ALA A 42 -0.95 -5.69 9.58
N PRO A 43 -0.35 -5.29 8.46
CA PRO A 43 0.87 -5.94 7.97
C PRO A 43 1.98 -5.75 8.99
N ASP A 44 2.66 -6.83 9.35
CA ASP A 44 3.79 -6.74 10.27
C ASP A 44 5.03 -6.19 9.55
N PHE A 45 5.79 -5.38 10.26
CA PHE A 45 7.05 -4.82 9.80
C PHE A 45 7.95 -4.53 11.00
N THR A 46 9.25 -4.56 10.77
CA THR A 46 10.26 -4.26 11.80
C THR A 46 11.06 -3.04 11.38
N LEU A 47 11.16 -2.04 12.26
CA LEU A 47 11.95 -0.83 12.03
C LEU A 47 12.86 -0.57 13.23
N PRO A 48 14.07 -0.03 13.02
CA PRO A 48 14.90 0.44 14.11
C PRO A 48 14.34 1.73 14.72
N ASP A 49 14.44 1.87 16.04
CA ASP A 49 14.26 3.15 16.73
C ASP A 49 15.49 4.05 16.58
N LEU A 50 15.45 5.24 17.19
CA LEU A 50 16.56 6.20 17.16
C LEU A 50 17.84 5.69 17.84
N ALA A 51 17.75 4.66 18.69
CA ALA A 51 18.90 4.01 19.30
C ALA A 51 19.37 2.78 18.49
N GLY A 52 18.78 2.53 17.31
CA GLY A 52 19.09 1.39 16.46
C GLY A 52 18.45 0.06 16.90
N ARG A 53 17.58 0.06 17.91
CA ARG A 53 16.92 -1.16 18.38
C ARG A 53 15.74 -1.48 17.48
N SER A 54 15.66 -2.71 17.01
CA SER A 54 14.55 -3.18 16.20
C SER A 54 13.27 -3.31 17.02
N HIS A 55 12.16 -2.80 16.48
CA HIS A 55 10.82 -2.98 17.01
C HIS A 55 9.91 -3.49 15.89
N SER A 56 9.13 -4.53 16.16
CA SER A 56 8.13 -5.06 15.23
C SER A 56 6.73 -4.55 15.57
N LEU A 57 5.89 -4.30 14.56
CA LEU A 57 4.52 -3.86 14.79
C LEU A 57 3.72 -4.89 15.62
N SER A 58 4.00 -6.17 15.42
CA SER A 58 3.38 -7.27 16.16
C SER A 58 3.59 -7.21 17.67
N GLU A 59 4.68 -6.59 18.16
CA GLU A 59 4.94 -6.41 19.60
C GLU A 59 3.94 -5.45 20.27
N LEU A 60 3.23 -4.65 19.47
CA LEU A 60 2.24 -3.68 19.94
C LEU A 60 0.79 -4.19 19.82
N GLN A 61 0.59 -5.45 19.43
CA GLN A 61 -0.76 -6.03 19.35
C GLN A 61 -1.53 -5.90 20.68
N GLY A 62 -2.82 -5.62 20.58
CA GLY A 62 -3.69 -5.38 21.74
C GLY A 62 -3.60 -3.95 22.31
N LYS A 63 -2.70 -3.09 21.81
CA LYS A 63 -2.62 -1.67 22.17
C LYS A 63 -3.25 -0.79 21.09
N LYS A 64 -3.83 0.34 21.49
CA LYS A 64 -4.22 1.39 20.53
C LYS A 64 -2.95 2.12 20.09
N VAL A 65 -2.59 1.99 18.83
CA VAL A 65 -1.36 2.56 18.24
C VAL A 65 -1.74 3.52 17.12
N PHE A 66 -1.04 4.66 17.04
CA PHE A 66 -1.13 5.60 15.93
C PHE A 66 0.18 5.60 15.16
N LEU A 67 0.14 5.29 13.86
CA LEU A 67 1.30 5.32 12.98
C LEU A 67 1.32 6.65 12.21
N LEU A 68 2.38 7.44 12.40
CA LEU A 68 2.60 8.69 11.69
C LEU A 68 3.79 8.53 10.73
N PHE A 69 3.53 8.67 9.43
CA PHE A 69 4.57 8.74 8.40
C PHE A 69 4.87 10.21 8.09
N TRP A 70 6.12 10.62 8.23
CA TRP A 70 6.55 12.00 8.00
C TRP A 70 7.94 12.04 7.37
N ALA A 71 8.20 13.12 6.64
CA ALA A 71 9.50 13.50 6.12
C ALA A 71 9.58 15.04 6.08
N SER A 72 10.77 15.59 6.33
CA SER A 72 11.00 17.01 6.64
C SER A 72 11.40 17.88 5.45
N TRP A 73 11.13 17.44 4.23
CA TRP A 73 11.55 18.11 2.99
C TRP A 73 11.37 19.63 3.04
#